data_AF-A0A5P8K2N7-F1
#
_entry.id   AF-A0A5P8K2N7-F1
#
_cell.length_a   1.000
_cell.length_b   1.000
_cell.length_c   1.000
_cell.angle_alpha   90.00
_cell.angle_beta   90.00
_cell.angle_gamma   90.00
#
_symmetry.space_group_name_H-M   'P 1'
#
loop_
_entity.id
_entity.type
_entity.pdbx_description
1 polymer ?
#
loop_
_entity_poly.entity_id
_entity_poly.type
_entity_poly.pdbx_seq_one_letter_code
_entity_poly.pdbx_strand_id
1 'polypeptide(L)'
;MTAAEPNPAQQLPRSRWEYCLAWADLLMARHIERPRTDGTQPTEAEIAAFHGDDRPLIVVLIAAALHERMDHFALPDEELHLVPLGAPGEEGVTGTLRRHPYHALENTSVPAGPGQAEVHRLLNAARSDHPDERGLWDRIRCAAREIVIDVATFAGSPHQGRCHPLAQDSGTYWERGVMMADVLLGEQHRHQAARLAAVFGEED
;
A
#
# COMPACT_ATOMS: atom_id res chain seq x y z
N MET A 1 23.19 -13.94 -32.82
CA MET A 1 22.94 -12.79 -31.93
C MET A 1 21.67 -13.08 -31.16
N THR A 2 21.79 -13.53 -29.92
CA THR A 2 20.65 -13.75 -29.02
C THR A 2 20.24 -12.40 -28.45
N ALA A 3 18.98 -12.00 -28.66
CA ALA A 3 18.42 -10.83 -28.01
C ALA A 3 18.39 -11.08 -26.50
N ALA A 4 18.94 -10.14 -25.72
CA ALA A 4 18.86 -10.19 -24.28
C ALA A 4 17.38 -10.17 -23.86
N GLU A 5 16.97 -11.12 -23.02
CA GLU A 5 15.65 -11.11 -22.42
C GLU A 5 15.46 -9.80 -21.63
N PRO A 6 14.32 -9.13 -21.75
CA PRO A 6 14.09 -7.87 -21.06
C PRO A 6 14.12 -8.12 -19.55
N ASN A 7 14.96 -7.35 -18.85
CA ASN A 7 15.05 -7.37 -17.39
C ASN A 7 13.67 -7.07 -16.78
N PRO A 8 13.03 -8.00 -16.06
CA PRO A 8 11.70 -7.80 -15.50
C PRO A 8 11.67 -6.66 -14.47
N ALA A 9 12.81 -6.27 -13.89
CA ALA A 9 12.92 -5.16 -12.93
C ALA A 9 12.73 -3.75 -13.54
N GLN A 10 12.53 -3.63 -14.86
CA GLN A 10 12.36 -2.33 -15.55
C GLN A 10 11.03 -2.17 -16.29
N GLN A 11 10.10 -3.13 -16.17
CA GLN A 11 8.79 -2.98 -16.79
C GLN A 11 7.90 -2.11 -15.89
N LEU A 12 7.56 -0.92 -16.39
CA LEU A 12 6.53 -0.09 -15.78
C LEU A 12 5.22 -0.89 -15.68
N PRO A 13 4.44 -0.74 -14.59
CA PRO A 13 3.12 -1.34 -14.49
C PRO A 13 2.28 -1.02 -15.72
N ARG A 14 1.64 -2.05 -16.29
CA ARG A 14 0.90 -1.97 -17.56
C ARG A 14 -0.60 -1.81 -17.35
N SER A 15 -1.06 -1.90 -16.11
CA SER A 15 -2.47 -1.79 -15.72
C SER A 15 -2.62 -1.10 -14.37
N ARG A 16 -3.81 -0.54 -14.12
CA ARG A 16 -4.20 0.03 -12.82
C ARG A 16 -3.99 -0.96 -11.67
N TRP A 17 -4.33 -2.23 -11.89
CA TRP A 17 -4.13 -3.28 -10.89
C TRP A 17 -2.65 -3.50 -10.55
N GLU A 18 -1.77 -3.53 -11.55
CA GLU A 18 -0.32 -3.66 -11.29
C GLU A 18 0.25 -2.45 -10.55
N TYR A 19 -0.26 -1.23 -10.81
CA TYR A 19 0.07 -0.06 -9.98
C TYR A 19 -0.37 -0.26 -8.53
N CYS A 20 -1.59 -0.76 -8.31
CA CYS A 20 -2.09 -1.03 -6.96
C CYS A 20 -1.23 -2.07 -6.24
N LEU A 21 -0.80 -3.14 -6.91
CA LEU A 21 0.08 -4.16 -6.33
C LEU A 21 1.47 -3.59 -6.02
N ALA A 22 2.07 -2.84 -6.93
CA ALA A 22 3.37 -2.22 -6.72
C ALA A 22 3.35 -1.20 -5.57
N TRP A 23 2.28 -0.41 -5.47
CA TRP A 23 2.11 0.55 -4.39
C TRP A 23 1.79 -0.12 -3.06
N ALA A 24 0.96 -1.17 -3.05
CA ALA A 24 0.74 -1.96 -1.85
C ALA A 24 2.03 -2.57 -1.31
N ASP A 25 2.89 -3.09 -2.19
CA ASP A 25 4.19 -3.61 -1.80
C ASP A 25 5.12 -2.52 -1.26
N LEU A 26 5.13 -1.34 -1.90
CA LEU A 26 5.84 -0.16 -1.39
C LEU A 26 5.35 0.24 0.00
N LEU A 27 4.04 0.32 0.22
CA LEU A 27 3.47 0.66 1.53
C LEU A 27 3.93 -0.35 2.59
N MET A 28 3.94 -1.64 2.26
CA MET A 28 4.43 -2.66 3.18
C MET A 28 5.93 -2.51 3.45
N ALA A 29 6.76 -2.28 2.43
CA ALA A 29 8.20 -2.03 2.60
C ALA A 29 8.45 -0.80 3.49
N ARG A 30 7.70 0.29 3.29
CA ARG A 30 7.79 1.50 4.11
C ARG A 30 7.42 1.25 5.56
N HIS A 31 6.43 0.40 5.81
CA HIS A 31 6.05 0.00 7.16
C HIS A 31 7.17 -0.80 7.85
N ILE A 32 7.78 -1.75 7.14
CA ILE A 32 8.85 -2.61 7.68
C ILE A 32 10.15 -1.82 7.94
N GLU A 33 10.54 -0.96 7.00
CA GLU A 33 11.77 -0.17 7.08
C GLU A 33 11.70 0.95 8.11
N ARG A 34 10.51 1.23 8.65
CA ARG A 34 10.33 2.36 9.55
C ARG A 34 10.99 2.08 10.91
N PRO A 35 11.89 2.97 11.37
CA PRO A 35 12.33 2.97 12.76
C PRO A 35 11.12 3.28 13.65
N ARG A 36 10.78 2.37 14.57
CA ARG A 36 9.68 2.61 15.49
C ARG A 36 10.00 3.81 16.37
N THR A 37 8.97 4.60 16.65
CA THR A 37 9.07 5.82 17.46
C THR A 37 9.54 5.56 18.90
N ASP A 38 9.43 4.33 19.37
CA ASP A 38 9.90 3.86 20.68
C ASP A 38 11.25 3.13 20.63
N GLY A 39 11.90 3.08 19.46
CA GLY A 39 13.16 2.36 19.24
C GLY A 39 13.02 0.83 19.25
N THR A 40 11.80 0.30 19.33
CA THR A 40 11.59 -1.15 19.28
C THR A 40 11.75 -1.66 17.85
N GLN A 41 12.21 -2.90 17.71
CA GLN A 41 12.17 -3.60 16.43
C GLN A 41 10.82 -4.32 16.26
N PRO A 42 10.37 -4.56 15.02
CA PRO A 42 9.24 -5.45 14.78
C PRO A 42 9.46 -6.80 15.46
N THR A 43 8.41 -7.31 16.11
CA THR A 43 8.45 -8.60 16.80
C THR A 43 8.68 -9.72 15.80
N GLU A 44 9.22 -10.87 16.24
CA GLU A 44 9.42 -12.03 15.35
C GLU A 44 8.11 -12.49 14.67
N ALA A 45 6.96 -12.32 15.34
CA ALA A 45 5.65 -12.64 14.77
C ALA A 45 5.23 -11.66 13.66
N GLU A 46 5.54 -10.37 13.83
CA GLU A 46 5.33 -9.35 12.80
C GLU A 46 6.28 -9.58 11.61
N ILE A 47 7.56 -9.82 11.88
CA ILE A 47 8.57 -10.16 10.86
C ILE A 47 8.13 -11.43 10.11
N ALA A 48 7.68 -12.47 10.80
CA ALA A 48 7.21 -13.70 10.17
C ALA A 48 5.94 -13.49 9.32
N ALA A 49 5.02 -12.62 9.72
CA ALA A 49 3.86 -12.26 8.91
C ALA A 49 4.27 -11.45 7.65
N PHE A 50 5.30 -10.61 7.75
CA PHE A 50 5.79 -9.78 6.64
C PHE A 50 6.74 -10.50 5.68
N HIS A 51 7.41 -11.57 6.13
CA HIS A 51 8.34 -12.36 5.31
C HIS A 51 7.82 -13.76 4.96
N GLY A 52 6.69 -14.18 5.52
CA GLY A 52 6.07 -15.50 5.31
C GLY A 52 4.95 -15.51 4.27
N ASP A 53 4.18 -16.59 4.29
CA ASP A 53 3.12 -16.91 3.30
C ASP A 53 1.94 -15.91 3.29
N ASP A 54 1.84 -15.05 4.30
CA ASP A 54 0.77 -14.06 4.44
C ASP A 54 1.04 -12.77 3.64
N ARG A 55 2.31 -12.45 3.35
CA ARG A 55 2.69 -11.22 2.62
C ARG A 55 1.89 -11.02 1.33
N PRO A 56 1.79 -11.99 0.41
CA PRO A 56 1.04 -11.80 -0.84
C PRO A 56 -0.43 -11.46 -0.59
N LEU A 57 -1.04 -12.04 0.45
CA LEU A 57 -2.44 -11.79 0.80
C LEU A 57 -2.63 -10.37 1.36
N ILE A 58 -1.69 -9.90 2.19
CA ILE A 58 -1.70 -8.53 2.71
C ILE A 58 -1.59 -7.53 1.55
N VAL A 59 -0.61 -7.73 0.66
CA VAL A 59 -0.39 -6.87 -0.52
C VAL A 59 -1.64 -6.82 -1.40
N VAL A 60 -2.26 -7.96 -1.68
CA VAL A 60 -3.48 -8.02 -2.50
C VAL A 60 -4.66 -7.29 -1.83
N LEU A 61 -4.84 -7.42 -0.52
CA LEU A 61 -5.92 -6.71 0.17
C LEU A 61 -5.72 -5.19 0.16
N ILE A 62 -4.48 -4.71 0.35
CA ILE A 62 -4.15 -3.28 0.23
C ILE A 62 -4.37 -2.82 -1.21
N ALA A 63 -3.94 -3.60 -2.20
CA ALA A 63 -4.12 -3.28 -3.62
C ALA A 63 -5.61 -3.19 -4.01
N ALA A 64 -6.45 -4.09 -3.50
CA ALA A 64 -7.89 -4.06 -3.69
C ALA A 64 -8.52 -2.78 -3.13
N ALA A 65 -8.10 -2.36 -1.93
CA ALA A 65 -8.59 -1.12 -1.34
C ALA A 65 -8.09 0.13 -2.09
N LEU A 66 -6.86 0.12 -2.62
CA LEU A 66 -6.36 1.16 -3.52
C LEU A 66 -7.20 1.25 -4.80
N HIS A 67 -7.43 0.11 -5.45
CA HIS A 67 -8.20 0.03 -6.69
C HIS A 67 -9.64 0.54 -6.50
N GLU A 68 -10.30 0.09 -5.43
CA GLU A 68 -11.66 0.52 -5.11
C GLU A 68 -11.74 2.03 -4.87
N ARG A 69 -10.75 2.63 -4.19
CA ARG A 69 -10.70 4.09 -4.01
C ARG A 69 -10.43 4.82 -5.33
N MET A 70 -9.53 4.32 -6.19
CA MET A 70 -9.30 4.91 -7.51
C MET A 70 -10.59 4.95 -8.34
N ASP A 71 -11.35 3.86 -8.32
CA ASP A 71 -12.63 3.78 -9.04
C ASP A 71 -13.69 4.68 -8.40
N HIS A 72 -13.76 4.72 -7.06
CA HIS A 72 -14.69 5.57 -6.32
C HIS A 72 -14.50 7.06 -6.64
N PHE A 73 -13.25 7.51 -6.75
CA PHE A 73 -12.92 8.89 -7.12
C PHE A 73 -12.81 9.12 -8.64
N ALA A 74 -13.07 8.09 -9.44
CA ALA A 74 -12.97 8.10 -10.91
C ALA A 74 -11.63 8.69 -11.40
N LEU A 75 -10.53 8.28 -10.77
CA LEU A 75 -9.20 8.81 -11.11
C LEU A 75 -8.76 8.32 -12.50
N PRO A 76 -8.36 9.23 -13.41
CA PRO A 76 -7.75 8.84 -14.67
C PRO A 76 -6.35 8.27 -14.45
N ASP A 77 -5.83 7.55 -15.44
CA ASP A 77 -4.58 6.77 -15.29
C ASP A 77 -3.35 7.65 -14.99
N GLU A 78 -3.34 8.90 -15.48
CA GLU A 78 -2.31 9.90 -15.17
C GLU A 78 -2.37 10.41 -13.72
N GLU A 79 -3.51 10.30 -13.04
CA GLU A 79 -3.77 10.82 -11.69
C GLU A 79 -3.91 9.73 -10.62
N LEU A 80 -3.63 8.45 -10.93
CA LEU A 80 -3.79 7.36 -9.95
C LEU A 80 -3.03 7.61 -8.63
N HIS A 81 -1.90 8.33 -8.70
CA HIS A 81 -1.09 8.68 -7.54
C HIS A 81 -1.81 9.62 -6.56
N LEU A 82 -2.91 10.25 -6.97
CA LEU A 82 -3.77 11.07 -6.12
C LEU A 82 -4.82 10.26 -5.34
N VAL A 83 -4.69 8.93 -5.31
CA VAL A 83 -5.55 8.09 -4.46
C VAL A 83 -5.30 8.40 -2.96
N PRO A 84 -6.36 8.70 -2.18
CA PRO A 84 -6.21 9.01 -0.76
C PRO A 84 -5.93 7.78 0.07
N LEU A 85 -4.81 7.76 0.80
CA LEU A 85 -4.51 6.74 1.81
C LEU A 85 -5.29 7.00 3.10
N GLY A 86 -5.27 8.25 3.58
CA GLY A 86 -6.09 8.72 4.70
C GLY A 86 -6.82 9.99 4.29
N ALA A 87 -8.12 10.07 4.52
CA ALA A 87 -8.92 11.26 4.18
C ALA A 87 -10.01 11.51 5.22
N PRO A 88 -10.47 12.77 5.37
CA PRO A 88 -11.58 13.12 6.26
C PRO A 88 -12.81 12.24 5.98
N GLY A 89 -13.59 11.93 7.01
CA GLY A 89 -14.75 11.03 6.88
C GLY A 89 -14.39 9.55 6.64
N GLU A 90 -13.10 9.21 6.71
CA GLU A 90 -12.52 7.92 6.31
C GLU A 90 -12.77 7.59 4.84
N GLU A 91 -12.72 8.59 3.96
CA GLU A 91 -12.91 8.41 2.53
C GLU A 91 -11.68 7.82 1.80
N GLY A 92 -10.59 7.59 2.53
CA GLY A 92 -9.35 6.99 2.02
C GLY A 92 -9.29 5.45 2.11
N VAL A 93 -8.17 4.88 1.66
CA VAL A 93 -7.88 3.44 1.70
C VAL A 93 -7.99 2.88 3.12
N THR A 94 -7.49 3.61 4.11
CA THR A 94 -7.61 3.24 5.53
C THR A 94 -9.06 3.07 6.00
N GLY A 95 -9.99 3.91 5.51
CA GLY A 95 -11.42 3.78 5.80
C GLY A 95 -12.05 2.59 5.08
N THR A 96 -11.64 2.36 3.83
CA THR A 96 -12.03 1.18 3.04
C THR A 96 -11.64 -0.11 3.76
N LEU A 97 -10.39 -0.22 4.22
CA LEU A 97 -9.90 -1.38 4.98
C LEU A 97 -10.58 -1.54 6.35
N ARG A 98 -11.03 -0.43 6.96
CA ARG A 98 -11.75 -0.46 8.23
C ARG A 98 -13.18 -0.98 8.08
N ARG A 99 -13.93 -0.47 7.10
CA ARG A 99 -15.39 -0.69 7.00
C ARG A 99 -15.77 -1.75 5.97
N HIS A 100 -15.08 -1.78 4.84
CA HIS A 100 -15.49 -2.53 3.65
C HIS A 100 -14.35 -3.31 2.95
N PRO A 101 -13.41 -3.96 3.68
CA PRO A 101 -12.27 -4.65 3.04
C PRO A 101 -12.72 -5.81 2.15
N TYR A 102 -13.79 -6.50 2.55
CA TYR A 102 -14.38 -7.58 1.77
C TYR A 102 -14.97 -7.07 0.44
N HIS A 103 -15.71 -5.97 0.47
CA HIS A 103 -16.33 -5.37 -0.71
C HIS A 103 -15.29 -4.81 -1.69
N ALA A 104 -14.20 -4.25 -1.16
CA ALA A 104 -13.07 -3.84 -2.00
C ALA A 104 -12.48 -5.03 -2.77
N LEU A 105 -12.26 -6.17 -2.11
CA LEU A 105 -11.81 -7.40 -2.78
C LEU A 105 -12.81 -7.92 -3.81
N GLU A 106 -14.09 -7.96 -3.47
CA GLU A 106 -15.16 -8.50 -4.34
C GLU A 106 -15.31 -7.68 -5.63
N ASN A 107 -15.17 -6.34 -5.55
CA ASN A 107 -15.30 -5.45 -6.70
C ASN A 107 -14.01 -5.23 -7.47
N THR A 108 -12.88 -5.74 -6.98
CA THR A 108 -11.62 -5.60 -7.70
C THR A 108 -11.69 -6.39 -9.00
N SER A 109 -11.59 -5.68 -10.11
CA SER A 109 -11.53 -6.28 -11.45
C SER A 109 -10.11 -6.79 -11.72
N VAL A 110 -9.72 -7.87 -11.03
CA VAL A 110 -8.40 -8.49 -11.20
C VAL A 110 -8.30 -9.10 -12.60
N PRO A 111 -7.38 -8.63 -13.46
CA PRO A 111 -7.10 -9.29 -14.73
C PRO A 111 -6.52 -10.70 -14.45
N ALA A 112 -6.72 -11.64 -15.38
CA ALA A 112 -6.06 -12.95 -15.29
C ALA A 112 -4.54 -12.74 -15.19
N GLY A 113 -3.93 -13.08 -14.05
CA GLY A 113 -2.57 -12.66 -13.74
C GLY A 113 -2.26 -12.49 -12.25
N PRO A 114 -1.32 -11.59 -11.90
CA PRO A 114 -0.83 -11.42 -10.53
C PRO A 114 -1.94 -11.09 -9.53
N GLY A 115 -1.96 -11.80 -8.40
CA GLY A 115 -2.91 -11.56 -7.31
C GLY A 115 -4.25 -12.28 -7.43
N GLN A 116 -4.55 -12.95 -8.54
CA GLN A 116 -5.85 -13.61 -8.75
C GLN A 116 -6.08 -14.77 -7.76
N ALA A 117 -5.06 -15.60 -7.51
CA ALA A 117 -5.14 -16.72 -6.58
C ALA A 117 -5.33 -16.22 -5.14
N GLU A 118 -4.62 -15.14 -4.79
CA GLU A 118 -4.68 -14.47 -3.49
C GLU A 118 -6.06 -13.85 -3.25
N VAL A 119 -6.64 -13.17 -4.24
CA VAL A 119 -8.02 -12.66 -4.15
C VAL A 119 -9.01 -13.80 -3.91
N HIS A 120 -8.91 -14.89 -4.68
CA HIS A 120 -9.79 -16.04 -4.48
C HIS A 120 -9.63 -16.65 -3.08
N ARG A 121 -8.39 -16.81 -2.62
CA ARG A 121 -8.09 -17.33 -1.28
C ARG A 121 -8.68 -16.44 -0.20
N LEU A 122 -8.54 -15.12 -0.32
CA LEU A 122 -9.10 -14.17 0.64
C LEU A 122 -10.63 -14.14 0.64
N LEU A 123 -11.27 -14.18 -0.53
CA LEU A 123 -12.73 -14.25 -0.63
C LEU A 123 -13.27 -15.54 0.00
N ASN A 124 -12.58 -16.67 -0.20
CA ASN A 124 -12.94 -17.93 0.44
C ASN A 124 -12.74 -17.86 1.96
N ALA A 125 -11.61 -17.33 2.42
CA ALA A 125 -11.32 -17.18 3.84
C ALA A 125 -12.37 -16.30 4.55
N ALA A 126 -12.73 -15.17 3.94
CA ALA A 126 -13.72 -14.23 4.47
C ALA A 126 -15.14 -14.81 4.56
N ARG A 127 -15.49 -15.78 3.70
CA ARG A 127 -16.80 -16.46 3.69
C ARG A 127 -16.81 -17.76 4.51
N SER A 128 -15.66 -18.23 4.97
CA SER A 128 -15.53 -19.54 5.61
C SER A 128 -16.00 -19.52 7.07
N ASP A 129 -16.67 -20.60 7.48
CA ASP A 129 -16.99 -20.86 8.88
C ASP A 129 -15.86 -21.60 9.63
N HIS A 130 -14.81 -22.01 8.94
CA HIS A 130 -13.68 -22.70 9.54
C HIS A 130 -12.86 -21.73 10.42
N PRO A 131 -12.53 -22.07 11.68
CA PRO A 131 -11.79 -21.18 12.58
C PRO A 131 -10.47 -20.67 12.00
N ASP A 132 -9.70 -21.53 11.34
CA ASP A 132 -8.39 -21.16 10.78
C ASP A 132 -8.51 -20.16 9.61
N GLU A 133 -9.52 -20.33 8.76
CA GLU A 133 -9.76 -19.43 7.62
C GLU A 133 -10.29 -18.06 8.08
N ARG A 134 -11.14 -18.05 9.12
CA ARG A 134 -11.53 -16.79 9.77
C ARG A 134 -10.33 -16.10 10.43
N GLY A 135 -9.49 -16.88 11.11
CA GLY A 135 -8.26 -16.37 11.72
C GLY A 135 -7.27 -15.82 10.69
N LEU A 136 -7.18 -16.44 9.52
CA LEU A 136 -6.43 -15.92 8.37
C LEU A 136 -7.02 -14.58 7.93
N TRP A 137 -8.31 -14.53 7.63
CA TRP A 137 -8.97 -13.30 7.18
C TRP A 137 -8.77 -12.13 8.14
N ASP A 138 -9.03 -12.33 9.43
CA ASP A 138 -8.89 -11.28 10.43
C ASP A 138 -7.44 -10.81 10.57
N ARG A 139 -6.47 -11.73 10.55
CA ARG A 139 -5.05 -11.39 10.62
C ARG A 139 -4.63 -10.54 9.41
N ILE A 140 -4.99 -10.95 8.19
CA ILE A 140 -4.65 -10.20 6.98
C ILE A 140 -5.33 -8.82 6.97
N ARG A 141 -6.61 -8.74 7.35
CA ARG A 141 -7.36 -7.48 7.41
C ARG A 141 -6.76 -6.50 8.43
N CYS A 142 -6.40 -6.98 9.61
CA CYS A 142 -5.76 -6.16 10.64
C CYS A 142 -4.39 -5.66 10.16
N ALA A 143 -3.54 -6.56 9.65
CA ALA A 143 -2.21 -6.20 9.16
C ALA A 143 -2.27 -5.19 8.00
N ALA A 144 -3.12 -5.42 7.00
CA ALA A 144 -3.31 -4.50 5.88
C ALA A 144 -3.72 -3.10 6.36
N ARG A 145 -4.67 -3.03 7.29
CA ARG A 145 -5.12 -1.75 7.87
C ARG A 145 -4.01 -1.05 8.64
N GLU A 146 -3.27 -1.78 9.46
CA GLU A 146 -2.17 -1.23 10.27
C GLU A 146 -1.05 -0.67 9.39
N ILE A 147 -0.63 -1.39 8.35
CA ILE A 147 0.36 -0.92 7.37
C ILE A 147 -0.05 0.43 6.79
N VAL A 148 -1.28 0.54 6.28
CA VAL A 148 -1.71 1.78 5.59
C VAL A 148 -1.88 2.93 6.59
N ILE A 149 -2.42 2.68 7.80
CA ILE A 149 -2.50 3.71 8.85
C ILE A 149 -1.11 4.20 9.22
N ASP A 150 -0.18 3.28 9.42
CA ASP A 150 1.18 3.60 9.80
C ASP A 150 1.85 4.45 8.73
N VAL A 151 1.85 4.00 7.48
CA VAL A 151 2.43 4.77 6.38
C VAL A 151 1.74 6.11 6.19
N ALA A 152 0.41 6.19 6.27
CA ALA A 152 -0.30 7.46 6.12
C ALA A 152 0.02 8.44 7.27
N THR A 153 0.28 7.94 8.47
CA THR A 153 0.63 8.79 9.62
C THR A 153 2.01 9.44 9.43
N PHE A 154 2.94 8.74 8.79
CA PHE A 154 4.34 9.17 8.64
C PHE A 154 4.76 9.52 7.20
N ALA A 155 3.84 9.45 6.24
CA ALA A 155 3.98 10.12 4.96
C ALA A 155 4.33 11.59 5.26
N GLY A 156 5.41 12.07 4.65
CA GLY A 156 6.11 13.29 5.06
C GLY A 156 5.30 14.58 4.86
N SER A 157 5.92 15.61 4.30
CA SER A 157 5.19 16.84 3.99
C SER A 157 4.10 16.55 2.95
N PRO A 158 2.90 17.17 3.08
CA PRO A 158 1.84 17.02 2.10
C PRO A 158 2.32 17.38 0.70
N HIS A 159 1.92 16.59 -0.28
CA HIS A 159 2.07 16.87 -1.68
C HIS A 159 1.31 18.17 -1.97
N GLN A 160 2.01 19.18 -2.47
CA GLN A 160 1.43 20.50 -2.75
C GLN A 160 0.46 20.51 -3.94
N GLY A 161 0.19 19.34 -4.54
CA GLY A 161 -0.79 19.18 -5.60
C GLY A 161 -2.22 19.07 -5.08
N ARG A 162 -3.04 18.30 -5.79
CA ARG A 162 -4.48 18.16 -5.49
C ARG A 162 -4.70 17.28 -4.26
N CYS A 163 -5.04 17.91 -3.13
CA CYS A 163 -5.45 17.21 -1.91
C CYS A 163 -6.97 16.97 -1.85
N HIS A 164 -7.42 16.17 -0.88
CA HIS A 164 -8.83 16.04 -0.56
C HIS A 164 -9.45 17.42 -0.23
N PRO A 165 -10.67 17.77 -0.69
CA PRO A 165 -11.25 19.11 -0.48
C PRO A 165 -11.42 19.51 0.99
N LEU A 166 -11.52 18.53 1.87
CA LEU A 166 -11.64 18.73 3.32
C LEU A 166 -10.30 18.57 4.08
N ALA A 167 -9.18 18.48 3.36
CA ALA A 167 -7.87 18.33 3.97
C ALA A 167 -7.47 19.56 4.80
N GLN A 168 -6.78 19.34 5.90
CA GLN A 168 -6.28 20.35 6.84
C GLN A 168 -4.82 20.08 7.17
N ASP A 169 -3.94 21.02 6.85
CA ASP A 169 -2.49 20.86 6.98
C ASP A 169 -2.02 20.51 8.40
N SER A 170 -2.68 21.06 9.43
CA SER A 170 -2.34 20.87 10.85
C SER A 170 -3.13 19.77 11.54
N GLY A 171 -3.93 18.99 10.80
CA GLY A 171 -4.80 17.97 11.37
C GLY A 171 -4.10 16.65 11.70
N THR A 172 -4.87 15.71 12.25
CA THR A 172 -4.52 14.29 12.31
C THR A 172 -4.30 13.71 10.90
N TYR A 173 -3.75 12.50 10.77
CA TYR A 173 -3.53 11.90 9.44
C TYR A 173 -4.80 11.81 8.58
N TRP A 174 -5.98 11.65 9.21
CA TRP A 174 -7.28 11.72 8.53
C TRP A 174 -7.56 13.10 7.98
N GLU A 175 -7.40 14.11 8.83
CA GLU A 175 -7.66 15.50 8.48
C GLU A 175 -6.66 15.99 7.45
N ARG A 176 -5.41 15.54 7.45
CA ARG A 176 -4.40 15.96 6.46
C ARG A 176 -4.68 15.49 5.03
N GLY A 177 -5.55 14.51 4.81
CA GLY A 177 -5.87 14.05 3.46
C GLY A 177 -4.66 13.47 2.72
N VAL A 178 -3.92 12.57 3.38
CA VAL A 178 -2.69 11.95 2.86
C VAL A 178 -2.98 11.11 1.62
N MET A 179 -2.25 11.39 0.55
CA MET A 179 -2.36 10.75 -0.77
C MET A 179 -1.20 9.78 -1.02
N MET A 180 -1.35 8.86 -1.96
CA MET A 180 -0.24 8.02 -2.41
C MET A 180 0.93 8.84 -2.97
N ALA A 181 0.64 10.01 -3.56
CA ALA A 181 1.63 10.99 -4.02
C ALA A 181 2.61 11.40 -2.93
N ASP A 182 2.16 11.53 -1.67
CA ASP A 182 3.00 11.89 -0.53
C ASP A 182 4.05 10.82 -0.25
N VAL A 183 3.62 9.56 -0.34
CA VAL A 183 4.49 8.39 -0.15
C VAL A 183 5.50 8.29 -1.28
N LEU A 184 5.07 8.45 -2.52
CA LEU A 184 5.94 8.39 -3.71
C LEU A 184 6.98 9.52 -3.70
N LEU A 185 6.58 10.74 -3.33
CA LEU A 185 7.49 11.87 -3.20
C LEU A 185 8.53 11.63 -2.09
N GLY A 186 8.08 11.13 -0.94
CA GLY A 186 8.98 10.72 0.15
C GLY A 186 9.99 9.67 -0.33
N GLU A 187 9.53 8.67 -1.10
CA GLU A 187 10.37 7.62 -1.65
C GLU A 187 11.42 8.14 -2.63
N GLN A 188 11.02 9.06 -3.51
CA GLN A 188 11.93 9.72 -4.42
C GLN A 188 13.02 10.48 -3.66
N HIS A 189 12.67 11.23 -2.61
CA HIS A 189 13.63 11.95 -1.79
C HIS A 189 14.61 11.00 -1.08
N ARG A 190 14.14 9.85 -0.56
CA ARG A 190 15.03 8.84 0.03
C ARG A 190 16.03 8.29 -0.98
N HIS A 191 15.57 7.92 -2.17
CA HIS A 191 16.44 7.41 -3.23
C HIS A 191 17.44 8.47 -3.73
N GLN A 192 17.07 9.76 -3.73
CA GLN A 192 17.99 10.84 -4.04
C GLN A 192 19.03 11.02 -2.94
N ALA A 193 18.61 11.04 -1.66
CA ALA A 193 19.52 11.14 -0.52
C ALA A 193 20.50 9.97 -0.46
N ALA A 194 20.04 8.74 -0.67
CA ALA A 194 20.90 7.55 -0.71
C ALA A 194 21.92 7.62 -1.87
N ARG A 195 21.50 8.10 -3.06
CA ARG A 195 22.41 8.33 -4.18
C ARG A 195 23.46 9.40 -3.87
N LEU A 196 23.07 10.50 -3.26
CA LEU A 196 24.01 11.54 -2.83
C LEU A 196 24.98 11.01 -1.77
N ALA A 197 24.50 10.25 -0.77
CA ALA A 197 25.35 9.63 0.24
C ALA A 197 26.34 8.63 -0.38
N ALA A 198 25.95 7.87 -1.40
CA ALA A 198 26.87 6.98 -2.11
C ALA A 198 27.93 7.73 -2.93
N VAL A 199 27.60 8.90 -3.48
CA VAL A 199 28.53 9.73 -4.28
C VAL A 199 29.48 10.55 -3.40
N PHE A 200 29.04 11.01 -2.24
CA PHE A 200 29.80 11.90 -1.36
C PHE A 200 30.29 11.22 -0.07
N GLY A 201 29.93 9.96 0.17
CA GLY A 201 30.29 9.19 1.35
C GLY A 201 31.46 8.22 1.16
N GLU A 202 32.10 8.20 -0.02
CA GLU A 202 33.38 7.52 -0.25
C GLU A 202 34.55 8.52 -0.10
N GLU A 203 34.77 9.01 1.12
CA GLU A 203 36.07 9.55 1.55
C GLU A 203 36.37 8.98 2.95
N ASP A 204 36.96 7.78 2.98
CA ASP A 204 37.74 7.27 4.12
C ASP A 204 39.14 6.84 3.61
#